data_AF-A0A1Y0BN53-F1
#
_entry.id   AF-A0A1Y0BN53-F1
#
_cell.length_a   1.000
_cell.length_b   1.000
_cell.length_c   1.000
_cell.angle_alpha   90.00
_cell.angle_beta   90.00
_cell.angle_gamma   90.00
#
_symmetry.space_group_name_H-M   'P 1'
#
loop_
_entity.id
_entity.type
_entity.pdbx_description
1 polymer ?
#
loop_
_entity_poly.entity_id
_entity_poly.type
_entity_poly.pdbx_seq_one_letter_code
_entity_poly.pdbx_strand_id
1 'polypeptide(L)'
;MAAVIDDAGLKLKIDDLYAAYALTLCDGDLDKWPDYFTEDCLYKLVSRANYERNLLLGPIFSENRGALIDRSRAVKSALVYAPRAVCYIVGSVRIAGRADKGWDTRSMFSAYQTFVEGDSNLMMCGRTFDRIVFEGDTAKFSRRVVVYDNERVPSAVVFPL
;
A
#
# COMPACT_ATOMS: atom_id res chain seq x y z
N MET A 1 3.43 -26.27 -11.03
CA MET A 1 3.41 -25.82 -9.61
C MET A 1 4.69 -25.07 -9.36
N ALA A 2 4.63 -23.76 -9.10
CA ALA A 2 5.81 -22.97 -8.79
C ALA A 2 6.38 -23.46 -7.44
N ALA A 3 7.69 -23.71 -7.40
CA ALA A 3 8.39 -24.13 -6.19
C ALA A 3 8.09 -23.14 -5.06
N VAL A 4 7.54 -23.66 -3.95
CA VAL A 4 7.38 -22.89 -2.73
C VAL A 4 8.78 -22.55 -2.26
N ILE A 5 9.15 -21.29 -2.36
CA ILE A 5 10.40 -20.78 -1.82
C ILE A 5 10.15 -20.63 -0.33
N ASP A 6 10.39 -21.72 0.40
CA ASP A 6 10.29 -21.82 1.85
C ASP A 6 11.60 -21.32 2.48
N ASP A 7 11.89 -20.04 2.24
CA ASP A 7 12.86 -19.31 3.05
C ASP A 7 12.06 -18.55 4.11
N ALA A 8 11.93 -19.17 5.29
CA ALA A 8 11.21 -18.59 6.41
C ALA A 8 11.75 -17.20 6.80
N GLY A 9 13.06 -16.97 6.65
CA GLY A 9 13.69 -15.67 6.91
C GLY A 9 13.27 -14.61 5.90
N LEU A 10 13.22 -14.96 4.61
CA LEU A 10 12.68 -14.08 3.56
C LEU A 10 11.22 -13.71 3.85
N LYS A 11 10.39 -14.70 4.19
CA LYS A 11 8.97 -14.48 4.46
C LYS A 11 8.76 -13.53 5.64
N LEU A 12 9.50 -13.71 6.72
CA LEU A 12 9.45 -12.82 7.89
C LEU A 12 9.83 -11.38 7.53
N LYS A 13 10.93 -11.16 6.81
CA LYS A 13 11.35 -9.80 6.39
C LYS A 13 10.29 -9.11 5.52
N ILE A 14 9.62 -9.88 4.65
CA ILE A 14 8.52 -9.37 3.82
C ILE A 14 7.29 -9.03 4.68
N ASP A 15 6.90 -9.91 5.60
CA ASP A 15 5.76 -9.67 6.49
C ASP A 15 5.99 -8.43 7.37
N ASP A 16 7.21 -8.29 7.91
CA ASP A 16 7.62 -7.13 8.72
C ASP A 16 7.51 -5.83 7.92
N LEU A 17 7.88 -5.82 6.64
CA LEU A 17 7.70 -4.64 5.77
C LEU A 17 6.21 -4.24 5.66
N TYR A 18 5.31 -5.20 5.44
CA TYR A 18 3.88 -4.90 5.35
C TYR A 18 3.30 -4.43 6.69
N ALA A 19 3.70 -5.07 7.80
CA ALA A 19 3.25 -4.71 9.14
C ALA A 19 3.73 -3.32 9.54
N ALA A 20 5.02 -3.02 9.35
CA ALA A 20 5.61 -1.72 9.67
C ALA A 20 5.01 -0.60 8.82
N TYR A 21 4.79 -0.86 7.52
CA TYR A 21 4.09 0.07 6.62
C TYR A 21 2.69 0.40 7.13
N ALA A 22 1.88 -0.62 7.44
CA ALA A 22 0.51 -0.44 7.89
C ALA A 22 0.44 0.30 9.24
N LEU A 23 1.29 -0.09 10.19
CA LEU A 23 1.36 0.54 11.50
C LEU A 23 1.76 2.01 11.42
N THR A 24 2.74 2.35 10.58
CA THR A 24 3.18 3.74 10.36
C THR A 24 2.04 4.62 9.83
N LEU A 25 1.22 4.08 8.93
CA LEU A 25 0.04 4.79 8.44
C LEU A 25 -1.07 4.90 9.51
N CYS A 26 -1.29 3.86 10.31
CA CYS A 26 -2.22 3.91 11.45
C CYS A 26 -1.82 4.97 12.47
N ASP A 27 -0.53 5.09 12.78
CA ASP A 27 0.03 6.07 13.73
C ASP A 27 0.06 7.50 13.17
N GLY A 28 -0.31 7.69 11.90
CA GLY A 28 -0.35 9.00 11.24
C GLY A 28 1.04 9.55 10.89
N ASP A 29 2.10 8.74 10.96
CA ASP A 29 3.47 9.14 10.66
C ASP A 29 3.76 9.09 9.15
N LEU A 30 3.01 9.91 8.41
CA LEU A 30 3.07 9.98 6.94
C LEU A 30 4.44 10.42 6.41
N ASP A 31 5.28 11.06 7.23
CA ASP A 31 6.62 11.50 6.79
C ASP A 31 7.53 10.31 6.52
N LYS A 32 7.34 9.18 7.23
CA LYS A 32 8.09 7.93 7.05
C LYS A 32 7.54 7.03 5.96
N TRP A 33 6.31 7.25 5.51
CA TRP A 33 5.67 6.40 4.50
C TRP A 33 6.52 6.22 3.21
N PRO A 34 7.14 7.27 2.65
CA PRO A 34 8.00 7.14 1.47
C PRO A 34 9.24 6.24 1.68
N ASP A 35 9.71 6.04 2.91
CA ASP A 35 10.95 5.29 3.19
C ASP A 35 10.81 3.78 3.00
N TYR A 36 9.57 3.27 2.98
CA TYR A 36 9.26 1.88 2.63
C TYR A 36 9.46 1.55 1.15
N PHE A 37 9.78 2.56 0.33
CA PHE A 37 9.91 2.43 -1.11
C PHE A 37 11.35 2.71 -1.58
N THR A 38 11.72 2.09 -2.69
CA THR A 38 12.95 2.43 -3.42
C THR A 38 12.84 3.80 -4.07
N GLU A 39 13.96 4.39 -4.49
CA GLU A 39 13.97 5.68 -5.19
C GLU A 39 13.08 5.66 -6.46
N ASP A 40 13.30 4.68 -7.34
CA ASP A 40 12.57 4.51 -8.61
C ASP A 40 11.27 3.68 -8.45
N CYS A 41 10.59 3.82 -7.32
CA CYS A 41 9.40 3.02 -7.03
C CYS A 41 8.16 3.43 -7.83
N LEU A 42 7.17 2.54 -7.89
CA LEU A 42 5.83 2.84 -8.38
C LEU A 42 4.77 2.58 -7.30
N TYR A 43 3.91 3.56 -7.03
CA TYR A 43 2.71 3.38 -6.21
C TYR A 43 1.45 3.73 -7.01
N LYS A 44 0.48 2.82 -7.01
CA LYS A 44 -0.83 3.03 -7.65
C LYS A 44 -1.96 2.60 -6.74
N LEU A 45 -3.01 3.41 -6.72
CA LEU A 45 -4.33 3.02 -6.24
C LEU A 45 -5.30 2.98 -7.42
N VAL A 46 -5.89 1.83 -7.71
CA VAL A 46 -6.73 1.62 -8.90
C VAL A 46 -7.94 0.74 -8.58
N SER A 47 -9.07 0.99 -9.24
CA SER A 47 -10.26 0.14 -9.07
C SER A 47 -10.03 -1.23 -9.70
N ARG A 48 -10.71 -2.26 -9.17
CA ARG A 48 -10.68 -3.60 -9.78
C ARG A 48 -11.10 -3.58 -11.24
N ALA A 49 -12.18 -2.87 -11.58
CA ALA A 49 -12.69 -2.78 -12.95
C ALA A 49 -11.67 -2.17 -13.94
N ASN A 50 -10.90 -1.17 -13.50
CA ASN A 50 -9.83 -0.60 -14.33
C ASN A 50 -8.65 -1.57 -14.44
N TYR A 51 -8.23 -2.17 -13.32
CA TYR A 51 -7.12 -3.12 -13.29
C TYR A 51 -7.38 -4.34 -14.20
N GLU A 52 -8.57 -4.93 -14.15
CA GLU A 52 -8.96 -6.08 -15.00
C GLU A 52 -8.98 -5.75 -16.49
N ARG A 53 -9.15 -4.47 -16.84
CA ARG A 53 -9.10 -3.97 -18.22
C ARG A 53 -7.70 -3.49 -18.63
N ASN A 54 -6.68 -3.72 -17.81
CA ASN A 54 -5.32 -3.18 -17.97
C ASN A 54 -5.28 -1.64 -18.05
N LEU A 55 -6.28 -0.97 -17.48
CA LEU A 55 -6.30 0.48 -17.34
C LEU A 55 -5.73 0.81 -15.96
N LEU A 56 -4.61 1.52 -15.91
CA LEU A 56 -3.96 1.88 -14.65
C LEU A 56 -4.36 3.27 -14.14
N LEU A 57 -5.50 3.79 -14.61
CA LEU A 57 -6.07 5.04 -14.15
C LEU A 57 -6.72 4.84 -12.78
N GLY A 58 -6.34 5.66 -11.81
CA GLY A 58 -6.93 5.63 -10.49
C GLY A 58 -6.61 6.88 -9.67
N PRO A 59 -7.17 6.98 -8.45
CA PRO A 59 -7.11 8.19 -7.63
C PRO A 59 -5.72 8.55 -7.12
N ILE A 60 -4.77 7.60 -7.10
CA ILE A 60 -3.39 7.85 -6.67
C ILE A 60 -2.43 7.23 -7.67
N PHE A 61 -1.50 8.05 -8.14
CA PHE A 61 -0.41 7.65 -8.99
C PHE A 61 0.86 8.40 -8.58
N SER A 62 1.90 7.65 -8.25
CA SER A 62 3.21 8.19 -7.88
C SER A 62 4.30 7.35 -8.54
N GLU A 63 5.12 7.99 -9.36
CA GLU A 63 6.08 7.35 -10.27
C GLU A 63 7.49 7.20 -9.70
N ASN A 64 7.74 7.72 -8.50
CA ASN A 64 8.99 7.60 -7.76
C ASN A 64 8.77 8.02 -6.29
N ARG A 65 9.82 7.88 -5.47
CA ARG A 65 9.79 8.26 -4.06
C ARG A 65 9.56 9.77 -3.85
N GLY A 66 10.07 10.61 -4.73
CA GLY A 66 9.80 12.06 -4.72
C GLY A 66 8.31 12.39 -4.77
N ALA A 67 7.57 11.73 -5.67
CA ALA A 67 6.13 11.89 -5.78
C ALA A 67 5.36 11.41 -4.53
N LEU A 68 5.88 10.39 -3.81
CA LEU A 68 5.33 9.97 -2.53
C LEU A 68 5.55 11.04 -1.44
N ILE A 69 6.74 11.64 -1.41
CA ILE A 69 7.06 12.74 -0.47
C ILE A 69 6.13 13.93 -0.70
N ASP A 70 5.93 14.32 -1.97
CA ASP A 70 5.03 15.43 -2.32
C ASP A 70 3.59 15.13 -1.88
N ARG A 71 3.12 13.89 -2.09
CA ARG A 71 1.81 13.48 -1.61
C ARG A 71 1.70 13.53 -0.08
N SER A 72 2.68 12.99 0.64
CA SER A 72 2.72 13.01 2.10
C SER A 72 2.60 14.44 2.63
N ARG A 73 3.39 15.36 2.07
CA ARG A 73 3.32 16.79 2.38
C ARG A 73 1.96 17.38 2.06
N ALA A 74 1.41 17.10 0.88
CA ALA A 74 0.10 17.61 0.47
C ALA A 74 -1.01 17.19 1.44
N VAL A 75 -0.99 15.94 1.91
CA VAL A 75 -1.95 15.47 2.92
C VAL A 75 -1.84 16.28 4.21
N LYS A 76 -0.63 16.61 4.67
CA LYS A 76 -0.42 17.30 5.94
C LYS A 76 -0.69 18.81 5.87
N SER A 77 -0.44 19.45 4.74
CA SER A 77 -0.42 20.92 4.66
C SER A 77 -1.38 21.56 3.66
N ALA A 78 -1.92 20.81 2.69
CA ALA A 78 -2.67 21.39 1.58
C ALA A 78 -4.08 20.80 1.41
N LEU A 79 -4.28 19.52 1.71
CA LEU A 79 -5.57 18.87 1.55
C LEU A 79 -6.53 19.25 2.68
N VAL A 80 -7.72 19.72 2.31
CA VAL A 80 -8.82 19.93 3.24
C VAL A 80 -9.66 18.66 3.30
N TYR A 81 -9.77 18.07 4.49
CA TYR A 81 -10.57 16.87 4.70
C TYR A 81 -11.06 16.78 6.14
N ALA A 82 -12.17 16.05 6.35
CA ALA A 82 -12.69 15.77 7.68
C ALA A 82 -11.70 14.90 8.48
N PRO A 83 -11.28 15.33 9.69
CA PRO A 83 -10.38 14.56 10.54
C PRO A 83 -10.94 13.17 10.85
N ARG A 84 -10.06 12.17 10.79
CA ARG A 84 -10.39 10.76 10.99
C ARG A 84 -9.14 9.96 11.32
N ALA A 85 -9.29 8.92 12.14
CA ALA A 85 -8.29 7.87 12.29
C ALA A 85 -8.47 6.82 11.18
N VAL A 86 -7.40 6.09 10.88
CA VAL A 86 -7.40 4.95 9.95
C VAL A 86 -6.83 3.72 10.62
N CYS A 87 -7.38 2.56 10.30
CA CYS A 87 -6.87 1.27 10.75
C CYS A 87 -6.78 0.31 9.58
N TYR A 88 -5.58 -0.22 9.32
CA TYR A 88 -5.30 -1.15 8.23
C TYR A 88 -5.18 -2.57 8.75
N ILE A 89 -5.97 -3.47 8.20
CA ILE A 89 -5.83 -4.92 8.39
C ILE A 89 -5.21 -5.50 7.13
N VAL A 90 -4.02 -6.06 7.28
CA VAL A 90 -3.28 -6.71 6.20
C VAL A 90 -3.48 -8.22 6.31
N GLY A 91 -3.91 -8.84 5.22
CA GLY A 91 -4.02 -10.30 5.12
C GLY A 91 -2.65 -10.97 5.06
N SER A 92 -2.64 -12.30 5.11
CA SER A 92 -1.40 -13.07 4.98
C SER A 92 -0.73 -12.79 3.63
N VAL A 93 0.49 -12.24 3.67
CA VAL A 93 1.27 -11.98 2.45
C VAL A 93 1.67 -13.31 1.81
N ARG A 94 1.54 -13.40 0.50
CA ARG A 94 1.95 -14.56 -0.31
C ARG A 94 3.04 -14.13 -1.28
N ILE A 95 4.16 -14.85 -1.27
CA ILE A 95 5.19 -14.72 -2.31
C ILE A 95 4.66 -15.46 -3.54
N ALA A 96 4.37 -14.71 -4.60
CA ALA A 96 3.81 -15.22 -5.84
C ALA A 96 4.89 -15.80 -6.76
N GLY A 97 6.13 -15.32 -6.63
CA GLY A 97 7.27 -15.83 -7.38
C GLY A 97 8.49 -14.90 -7.33
N ARG A 98 9.56 -15.32 -7.99
CA ARG A 98 10.75 -14.50 -8.22
C ARG A 98 10.52 -13.63 -9.46
N ALA A 99 10.86 -12.35 -9.36
CA ALA A 99 10.88 -11.43 -10.49
C ALA A 99 12.33 -11.22 -10.99
N ASP A 100 12.52 -10.53 -12.13
CA ASP A 100 13.84 -10.14 -12.64
C ASP A 100 14.70 -9.47 -11.57
N LYS A 101 14.05 -8.63 -10.75
CA LYS A 101 14.62 -8.05 -9.53
C LYS A 101 13.63 -8.23 -8.38
N GLY A 102 14.06 -8.96 -7.36
CA GLY A 102 13.29 -9.17 -6.14
C GLY A 102 12.17 -10.21 -6.29
N TRP A 103 11.06 -9.94 -5.59
CA TRP A 103 10.00 -10.89 -5.33
C TRP A 103 8.64 -10.27 -5.60
N ASP A 104 7.84 -10.95 -6.42
CA ASP A 104 6.43 -10.57 -6.59
C ASP A 104 5.63 -11.12 -5.42
N THR A 105 4.85 -10.25 -4.78
CA THR A 105 4.03 -10.59 -3.62
C THR A 105 2.60 -10.11 -3.78
N ARG A 106 1.69 -10.75 -3.06
CA ARG A 106 0.28 -10.38 -3.01
C ARG A 106 -0.24 -10.46 -1.59
N SER A 107 -1.09 -9.52 -1.21
CA SER A 107 -1.86 -9.61 0.02
C SER A 107 -3.28 -9.10 -0.18
N MET A 108 -4.15 -9.37 0.79
CA MET A 108 -5.46 -8.74 0.91
C MET A 108 -5.36 -7.58 1.90
N PHE A 109 -6.24 -6.58 1.80
CA PHE A 109 -6.32 -5.53 2.80
C PHE A 109 -7.77 -5.12 3.05
N SER A 110 -8.01 -4.60 4.25
CA SER A 110 -9.16 -3.77 4.57
C SER A 110 -8.71 -2.57 5.40
N ALA A 111 -9.11 -1.38 4.97
CA ALA A 111 -8.86 -0.12 5.65
C ALA A 111 -10.19 0.37 6.25
N TYR A 112 -10.19 0.61 7.56
CA TYR A 112 -11.29 1.23 8.28
C TYR A 112 -10.95 2.68 8.58
N GLN A 113 -11.97 3.52 8.70
CA GLN A 113 -11.83 4.89 9.15
C GLN A 113 -12.82 5.19 10.28
N THR A 114 -12.42 6.08 11.18
CA THR A 114 -13.24 6.52 12.31
C THR A 114 -13.20 8.05 12.34
N PHE A 115 -14.34 8.68 12.10
CA PHE A 115 -14.47 10.15 12.19
C PHE A 115 -14.61 10.59 13.65
N VAL A 116 -14.29 11.86 13.93
CA VAL A 116 -14.32 12.44 15.29
C VAL A 116 -15.67 12.22 16.00
N GLU A 117 -16.78 12.23 15.26
CA GLU A 117 -18.14 12.27 15.80
C GLU A 117 -18.87 10.92 15.79
N GLY A 118 -18.26 9.81 15.34
CA GLY A 118 -19.06 8.63 15.01
C GLY A 118 -18.35 7.30 14.88
N ASP A 119 -19.05 6.39 14.20
CA ASP A 119 -18.71 4.98 14.11
C ASP A 119 -17.57 4.68 13.15
N SER A 120 -16.86 3.60 13.46
CA SER A 120 -15.87 3.03 12.55
C SER A 120 -16.55 2.34 11.37
N ASN A 121 -16.16 2.67 10.15
CA ASN A 121 -16.70 2.06 8.94
C ASN A 121 -15.60 1.60 7.99
N LEU A 122 -15.94 0.61 7.14
CA LEU A 122 -15.05 0.15 6.09
C LEU A 122 -14.86 1.27 5.06
N MET A 123 -13.63 1.80 4.97
CA MET A 123 -13.27 2.78 3.96
C MET A 123 -13.04 2.08 2.62
N MET A 124 -12.10 1.13 2.58
CA MET A 124 -11.75 0.38 1.36
C MET A 124 -11.28 -1.03 1.68
N CYS A 125 -11.51 -1.97 0.77
CA CYS A 125 -10.89 -3.29 0.81
C CYS A 125 -10.44 -3.73 -0.59
N GLY A 126 -9.54 -4.70 -0.62
CA GLY A 126 -9.05 -5.24 -1.88
C GLY A 126 -7.78 -6.04 -1.74
N ARG A 127 -6.90 -5.93 -2.74
CA ARG A 127 -5.66 -6.69 -2.84
C ARG A 127 -4.50 -5.82 -3.29
N THR A 128 -3.30 -6.19 -2.86
CA THR A 128 -2.07 -5.60 -3.35
C THR A 128 -1.36 -6.54 -4.31
N PHE A 129 -0.65 -5.96 -5.27
CA PHE A 129 0.18 -6.65 -6.25
C PHE A 129 1.54 -5.94 -6.29
N ASP A 130 2.45 -6.45 -5.48
CA ASP A 130 3.64 -5.72 -5.06
C ASP A 130 4.90 -6.39 -5.59
N ARG A 131 5.97 -5.61 -5.75
CA ARG A 131 7.32 -6.10 -6.01
C ARG A 131 8.27 -5.60 -4.94
N ILE A 132 8.83 -6.54 -4.21
CA ILE A 132 9.74 -6.27 -3.09
C ILE A 132 11.16 -6.54 -3.53
N VAL A 133 12.04 -5.57 -3.29
CA VAL A 133 13.49 -5.71 -3.46
C VAL A 133 14.17 -5.52 -2.11
N PHE A 134 15.41 -5.99 -2.02
CA PHE A 134 16.23 -5.82 -0.82
C PHE A 134 17.35 -4.83 -1.11
N GLU A 135 17.44 -3.79 -0.30
CA GLU A 135 18.59 -2.87 -0.24
C GLU A 135 19.42 -3.26 0.98
N GLY A 136 20.46 -4.07 0.76
CA GLY A 136 21.14 -4.78 1.84
C GLY A 136 20.19 -5.77 2.53
N ASP A 137 19.98 -5.60 3.84
CA ASP A 137 19.04 -6.42 4.62
C ASP A 137 17.63 -5.85 4.70
N THR A 138 17.39 -4.65 4.13
CA THR A 138 16.10 -3.96 4.24
C THR A 138 15.20 -4.27 3.05
N ALA A 139 14.02 -4.83 3.32
CA ALA A 139 12.99 -5.04 2.31
C ALA A 139 12.31 -3.70 1.96
N LYS A 140 12.09 -3.42 0.68
CA LYS A 140 11.38 -2.23 0.19
C LYS A 140 10.47 -2.53 -0.98
N PHE A 141 9.41 -1.74 -1.12
CA PHE A 141 8.56 -1.74 -2.30
C PHE A 141 9.26 -1.03 -3.46
N SER A 142 9.60 -1.77 -4.50
CA SER A 142 9.90 -1.19 -5.81
C SER A 142 8.63 -0.94 -6.62
N ARG A 143 7.56 -1.68 -6.32
CA ARG A 143 6.24 -1.47 -6.89
C ARG A 143 5.18 -1.86 -5.88
N ARG A 144 4.15 -1.05 -5.73
CA ARG A 144 2.91 -1.39 -5.03
C ARG A 144 1.71 -0.95 -5.85
N VAL A 145 0.87 -1.91 -6.23
CA VAL A 145 -0.38 -1.65 -6.92
C VAL A 145 -1.51 -2.13 -6.02
N VAL A 146 -2.17 -1.16 -5.40
CA VAL A 146 -3.33 -1.37 -4.55
C VAL A 146 -4.57 -1.39 -5.44
N VAL A 147 -5.22 -2.54 -5.50
CA VAL A 147 -6.44 -2.75 -6.30
C VAL A 147 -7.61 -2.86 -5.33
N TYR A 148 -8.53 -1.91 -5.40
CA TYR A 148 -9.67 -1.88 -4.51
C TYR A 148 -10.95 -2.41 -5.15
N ASP A 149 -11.80 -2.98 -4.31
CA ASP A 149 -13.01 -3.68 -4.71
C ASP A 149 -14.27 -2.80 -4.60
N ASN A 150 -14.21 -1.71 -3.83
CA ASN A 150 -15.33 -0.80 -3.62
C ASN A 150 -15.82 -0.20 -4.96
N GLU A 151 -17.08 -0.46 -5.32
CA GLU A 151 -17.72 0.22 -6.46
C GLU A 151 -18.01 1.70 -6.17
N ARG A 152 -18.38 1.99 -4.92
CA ARG A 152 -18.52 3.35 -4.41
C ARG A 152 -17.25 3.74 -3.68
N VAL A 153 -16.44 4.58 -4.31
CA VAL A 153 -15.26 5.17 -3.67
C VAL A 153 -15.74 6.14 -2.58
N PRO A 154 -15.13 6.13 -1.37
CA PRO A 154 -15.36 7.17 -0.39
C PRO A 154 -15.19 8.57 -0.98
N SER A 155 -15.88 9.57 -0.42
CA SER A 155 -15.86 10.95 -0.92
C SER A 155 -14.45 11.54 -1.08
N ALA A 156 -13.46 11.05 -0.31
CA ALA A 156 -12.06 11.31 -0.53
C ALA A 156 -11.18 10.15 -0.04
N VAL A 157 -10.19 9.76 -0.85
CA VAL A 157 -9.07 8.90 -0.43
C VAL A 157 -7.85 9.77 -0.16
N VAL A 158 -7.70 10.17 1.10
CA VAL A 158 -6.66 11.11 1.53
C VAL A 158 -5.36 10.36 1.82
N PHE A 159 -5.43 9.41 2.76
CA PHE A 159 -4.27 8.65 3.21
C PHE A 159 -3.86 7.58 2.18
N PRO A 160 -2.56 7.23 2.10
CA PRO A 160 -2.12 6.04 1.40
C PRO A 160 -2.79 4.78 1.96
N LEU A 161 -2.90 3.75 1.12
CA LEU A 161 -3.38 2.41 1.45
C LEU A 161 -2.26 1.37 1.32
#